data_AF-A0A1H4JSU9-F1
#
_entry.id   AF-A0A1H4JSU9-F1
#
_cell.length_a   1.000
_cell.length_b   1.000
_cell.length_c   1.000
_cell.angle_alpha   90.00
_cell.angle_beta   90.00
_cell.angle_gamma   90.00
#
_symmetry.space_group_name_H-M   'P 1'
#
loop_
_entity.id
_entity.type
_entity.pdbx_description
1 polymer ?
#
loop_
_entity_poly.entity_id
_entity_poly.type
_entity_poly.pdbx_seq_one_letter_code
_entity_poly.pdbx_strand_id
1 'polypeptide(L)'
;MTFASPYVVAVNAPGVWVHELLSAEPFFPIADVVEEIAAVSQDTGVPLTAYARSTNGITSSLLLVRDPSRTHGTPGIADCERAAAALAARGTWLSRGQDARSCMLLALGLREGYDPAARVHSPDEVINRVLSKGQVWCGWPAELISARPQPDGPAQVYHEPGVLAFTDFDQMPTLAAIAHDLRQDRFVIHNWLTGWTTAFRRPAGPHGT
;
A
#
# COMPACT_ATOMS: atom_id res chain seq x y z
N MET A 1 19.60 2.70 -7.64
CA MET A 1 19.00 3.70 -8.55
C MET A 1 18.42 4.80 -7.67
N THR A 2 18.80 6.06 -7.90
CA THR A 2 18.39 7.20 -7.07
C THR A 2 17.70 8.21 -7.95
N PHE A 3 16.46 8.57 -7.62
CA PHE A 3 15.77 9.70 -8.21
C PHE A 3 15.81 10.88 -7.23
N ALA A 4 15.74 12.12 -7.74
CA ALA A 4 15.63 13.29 -6.87
C ALA A 4 14.31 13.22 -6.10
N SER A 5 14.39 13.12 -4.78
CA SER A 5 13.24 12.88 -3.91
C SER A 5 13.39 13.65 -2.60
N PRO A 6 12.30 14.23 -2.07
CA PRO A 6 12.30 14.72 -0.70
C PRO A 6 12.26 13.58 0.33
N TYR A 7 12.34 12.33 -0.10
CA TYR A 7 12.36 11.14 0.74
C TYR A 7 13.70 10.42 0.68
N VAL A 8 14.02 9.71 1.76
CA VAL A 8 15.16 8.80 1.83
C VAL A 8 14.68 7.35 1.90
N VAL A 9 15.50 6.42 1.41
CA VAL A 9 15.22 4.99 1.57
C VAL A 9 15.23 4.63 3.06
N ALA A 10 14.13 4.05 3.53
CA ALA A 10 13.99 3.57 4.91
C ALA A 10 14.36 2.09 5.01
N VAL A 11 13.83 1.28 4.10
CA VAL A 11 14.10 -0.16 3.97
C VAL A 11 14.04 -0.54 2.51
N ASN A 12 14.91 -1.45 2.09
CA ASN A 12 14.88 -2.02 0.75
C ASN A 12 15.00 -3.55 0.85
N ALA A 13 14.16 -4.29 0.13
CA ALA A 13 14.12 -5.74 0.18
C ALA A 13 14.08 -6.35 -1.24
N PRO A 14 14.89 -7.39 -1.51
CA PRO A 14 14.90 -8.04 -2.81
C PRO A 14 13.63 -8.86 -2.98
N GLY A 15 13.04 -8.79 -4.17
CA GLY A 15 11.80 -9.45 -4.56
C GLY A 15 10.57 -8.54 -4.43
N VAL A 16 9.79 -8.48 -5.51
CA VAL A 16 8.44 -7.92 -5.52
C VAL A 16 7.44 -9.05 -5.31
N TRP A 17 6.45 -8.80 -4.45
CA TRP A 17 5.32 -9.69 -4.27
C TRP A 17 4.04 -8.84 -4.15
N VAL A 18 3.13 -9.10 -5.08
CA VAL A 18 1.79 -8.53 -5.16
C VAL A 18 0.87 -9.67 -5.56
N HIS A 19 -0.20 -9.89 -4.82
CA HIS A 19 -1.13 -11.00 -5.03
C HIS A 19 -2.54 -10.48 -5.16
N GLU A 20 -3.20 -10.83 -6.26
CA GLU A 20 -4.56 -10.39 -6.54
C GLU A 20 -5.59 -11.38 -5.97
N LEU A 21 -6.57 -10.82 -5.28
CA LEU A 21 -7.74 -11.51 -4.74
C LEU A 21 -9.00 -10.85 -5.29
N LEU A 22 -9.93 -11.64 -5.81
CA LEU A 22 -11.25 -11.16 -6.21
C LEU A 22 -12.28 -11.61 -5.20
N SER A 23 -13.22 -10.74 -4.88
CA SER A 23 -14.33 -11.11 -4.01
C SER A 23 -15.19 -12.18 -4.69
N ALA A 24 -15.60 -13.19 -3.93
CA ALA A 24 -16.58 -14.18 -4.38
C ALA A 24 -17.99 -13.56 -4.54
N GLU A 25 -18.25 -12.47 -3.83
CA GLU A 25 -19.46 -11.65 -3.93
C GLU A 25 -19.20 -10.37 -4.73
N PRO A 26 -20.21 -9.79 -5.42
CA PRO A 26 -20.00 -8.63 -6.28
C PRO A 26 -19.55 -7.37 -5.52
N PHE A 27 -19.92 -7.22 -4.25
CA PHE A 27 -19.59 -6.04 -3.45
C PHE A 27 -19.31 -6.44 -2.00
N PHE A 28 -18.15 -6.05 -1.50
CA PHE A 28 -17.73 -6.30 -0.13
C PHE A 28 -17.45 -4.98 0.60
N PRO A 29 -18.06 -4.72 1.77
CA PRO A 29 -17.80 -3.51 2.54
C PRO A 29 -16.34 -3.39 2.97
N ILE A 30 -15.77 -2.19 2.86
CA ILE A 30 -14.37 -1.96 3.26
C ILE A 30 -14.14 -2.23 4.75
N ALA A 31 -15.11 -1.94 5.62
CA ALA A 31 -14.99 -2.23 7.05
C ALA A 31 -14.73 -3.72 7.30
N ASP A 32 -15.46 -4.59 6.60
CA ASP A 32 -15.32 -6.04 6.70
C ASP A 32 -13.96 -6.50 6.13
N VAL A 33 -13.48 -5.88 5.04
CA VAL A 33 -12.10 -6.12 4.54
C VAL A 33 -11.07 -5.81 5.63
N VAL A 34 -11.20 -4.67 6.30
CA VAL A 34 -10.25 -4.23 7.33
C VAL A 34 -10.21 -5.25 8.47
N GLU A 35 -11.37 -5.73 8.93
CA GLU A 35 -11.48 -6.77 9.96
C GLU A 35 -10.89 -8.11 9.49
N GLU A 36 -11.16 -8.53 8.26
CA GLU A 36 -10.61 -9.77 7.72
C GLU A 36 -9.08 -9.73 7.62
N ILE A 37 -8.51 -8.63 7.10
CA ILE A 37 -7.05 -8.44 7.00
C ILE A 37 -6.41 -8.43 8.39
N ALA A 38 -7.03 -7.78 9.37
CA ALA A 38 -6.56 -7.79 10.76
C ALA A 38 -6.56 -9.20 11.35
N ALA A 39 -7.64 -9.95 11.16
CA ALA A 39 -7.76 -11.31 11.67
C ALA A 39 -6.78 -12.27 10.99
N VAL A 40 -6.57 -12.21 9.66
CA VAL A 40 -5.55 -13.06 9.01
C VAL A 40 -4.15 -12.70 9.48
N SER A 41 -3.86 -11.40 9.65
CA SER A 41 -2.56 -10.97 10.16
C SER A 41 -2.28 -11.52 11.56
N GLN A 42 -3.31 -11.53 12.42
CA GLN A 42 -3.23 -12.11 13.75
C GLN A 42 -3.06 -13.64 13.71
N ASP A 43 -3.89 -14.36 12.95
CA ASP A 43 -3.88 -15.82 12.89
C ASP A 43 -2.56 -16.37 12.34
N THR A 44 -1.95 -15.66 11.40
CA THR A 44 -0.73 -16.11 10.71
C THR A 44 0.56 -15.56 11.33
N GLY A 45 0.46 -14.54 12.18
CA GLY A 45 1.60 -13.77 12.69
C GLY A 45 2.34 -12.97 11.61
N VAL A 46 1.76 -12.82 10.41
CA VAL A 46 2.38 -12.12 9.27
C VAL A 46 1.83 -10.69 9.19
N PRO A 47 2.69 -9.64 9.16
CA PRO A 47 2.29 -8.30 8.77
C PRO A 47 1.65 -8.28 7.38
N LEU A 48 0.43 -7.75 7.28
CA LEU A 48 -0.30 -7.68 6.01
C LEU A 48 -0.52 -6.24 5.57
N THR A 49 -0.31 -5.98 4.29
CA THR A 49 -0.72 -4.73 3.65
C THR A 49 -1.60 -5.09 2.45
N ALA A 50 -2.75 -4.46 2.38
CA ALA A 50 -3.74 -4.68 1.33
C ALA A 50 -4.16 -3.34 0.72
N TYR A 51 -4.35 -3.34 -0.59
CA TYR A 51 -4.93 -2.23 -1.33
C TYR A 51 -6.26 -2.67 -1.91
N ALA A 52 -7.35 -2.18 -1.33
CA ALA A 52 -8.70 -2.48 -1.80
C ALA A 52 -9.09 -1.46 -2.86
N ARG A 53 -9.35 -1.89 -4.10
CA ARG A 53 -9.88 -0.97 -5.11
C ARG A 53 -11.30 -0.59 -4.71
N SER A 54 -11.50 0.63 -4.25
CA SER A 54 -12.76 1.03 -3.64
C SER A 54 -13.53 2.04 -4.48
N THR A 55 -14.84 1.97 -4.38
CA THR A 55 -15.75 3.03 -4.84
C THR A 55 -16.89 3.09 -3.85
N ASN A 56 -17.13 4.23 -3.21
CA ASN A 56 -18.20 4.42 -2.22
C ASN A 56 -18.18 3.40 -1.05
N GLY A 57 -16.99 3.09 -0.52
CA GLY A 57 -16.85 2.23 0.67
C GLY A 57 -17.07 0.73 0.43
N ILE A 58 -17.13 0.30 -0.82
CA ILE A 58 -17.19 -1.12 -1.22
C ILE A 58 -16.06 -1.46 -2.18
N THR A 59 -15.68 -2.74 -2.24
CA THR A 59 -14.69 -3.28 -3.15
C THR A 59 -15.11 -4.64 -3.71
N SER A 60 -14.52 -5.04 -4.84
CA SER A 60 -14.62 -6.38 -5.39
C SER A 60 -13.24 -7.03 -5.62
N SER A 61 -12.16 -6.33 -5.25
CA SER A 61 -10.79 -6.81 -5.50
C SER A 61 -9.80 -6.21 -4.52
N LEU A 62 -8.86 -7.03 -4.06
CA LEU A 62 -7.74 -6.62 -3.21
C LEU A 62 -6.43 -6.97 -3.89
N LEU A 63 -5.43 -6.11 -3.71
CA LEU A 63 -4.04 -6.46 -3.89
C LEU A 63 -3.42 -6.63 -2.51
N LEU A 64 -2.99 -7.85 -2.17
CA LEU A 64 -2.06 -8.03 -1.06
C LEU A 64 -0.66 -7.69 -1.55
N VAL A 65 0.09 -6.95 -0.75
CA VAL A 65 1.44 -6.54 -1.12
C VAL A 65 2.43 -6.75 0.02
N ARG A 66 3.68 -6.98 -0.36
CA ARG A 66 4.78 -7.12 0.59
C ARG A 66 5.22 -5.75 1.07
N ASP A 67 5.13 -5.48 2.37
CA ASP A 67 5.50 -4.17 2.91
C ASP A 67 6.72 -4.21 3.85
N PRO A 68 7.92 -3.75 3.41
CA PRO A 68 9.13 -3.76 4.24
C PRO A 68 9.12 -2.62 5.29
N SER A 69 9.26 -2.98 6.57
CA SER A 69 9.26 -2.05 7.70
C SER A 69 10.58 -2.08 8.49
N ARG A 70 10.98 -0.93 9.04
CA ARG A 70 12.13 -0.86 9.97
C ARG A 70 11.80 -1.50 11.31
N THR A 71 10.57 -1.30 11.78
CA THR A 71 10.12 -1.73 13.11
C THR A 71 9.71 -3.19 13.11
N HIS A 72 9.05 -3.65 12.04
CA HIS A 72 8.46 -4.99 11.98
C HIS A 72 9.24 -5.95 11.05
N GLY A 73 10.37 -5.50 10.50
CA GLY A 73 11.12 -6.25 9.51
C GLY A 73 10.42 -6.32 8.15
N THR A 74 10.85 -7.27 7.31
CA THR A 74 10.26 -7.50 6.00
C THR A 74 9.71 -8.92 5.93
N PRO A 75 8.41 -9.13 5.67
CA PRO A 75 7.87 -10.48 5.53
C PRO A 75 8.52 -11.20 4.35
N GLY A 76 8.77 -12.50 4.50
CA GLY A 76 9.24 -13.35 3.41
C GLY A 76 8.14 -13.59 2.38
N ILE A 77 8.51 -13.85 1.11
CA ILE A 77 7.53 -14.15 0.06
C ILE A 77 6.67 -15.37 0.43
N ALA A 78 7.27 -16.41 1.00
CA ALA A 78 6.55 -17.59 1.46
C ALA A 78 5.55 -17.29 2.59
N ASP A 79 5.85 -16.31 3.46
CA ASP A 79 4.94 -15.86 4.50
C ASP A 79 3.76 -15.10 3.90
N CYS A 80 4.03 -14.24 2.92
CA CYS A 80 3.00 -13.54 2.17
C CYS A 80 2.06 -14.50 1.44
N GLU A 81 2.60 -15.53 0.76
CA GLU A 81 1.81 -16.58 0.10
C GLU A 81 0.93 -17.36 1.10
N ARG A 82 1.50 -17.73 2.24
CA ARG A 82 0.75 -18.42 3.30
C ARG A 82 -0.41 -17.56 3.81
N ALA A 83 -0.19 -16.27 4.00
CA ALA A 83 -1.24 -15.36 4.44
C ALA A 83 -2.30 -15.12 3.35
N ALA A 84 -1.92 -15.02 2.08
CA ALA A 84 -2.86 -14.95 0.96
C ALA A 84 -3.73 -16.20 0.85
N ALA A 85 -3.12 -17.39 1.01
CA ALA A 85 -3.84 -18.66 1.02
C ALA A 85 -4.79 -18.77 2.23
N ALA A 86 -4.37 -18.30 3.42
CA ALA A 86 -5.21 -18.26 4.60
C ALA A 86 -6.43 -17.35 4.41
N LEU A 87 -6.25 -16.19 3.77
CA LEU A 87 -7.36 -15.28 3.44
C LEU A 87 -8.33 -15.92 2.44
N ALA A 88 -7.82 -16.54 1.36
CA ALA A 88 -8.65 -17.23 0.37
C ALA A 88 -9.40 -18.43 0.97
N ALA A 89 -8.80 -19.16 1.91
CA ALA A 89 -9.41 -20.31 2.57
C ALA A 89 -10.66 -19.97 3.40
N ARG A 90 -10.88 -18.68 3.73
CA ARG A 90 -12.10 -18.21 4.40
C ARG A 90 -13.32 -18.17 3.49
N GLY A 91 -13.14 -18.32 2.17
CA GLY A 91 -14.23 -18.43 1.20
C GLY A 91 -14.72 -17.10 0.62
N THR A 92 -14.40 -15.96 1.26
CA THR A 92 -14.74 -14.62 0.76
C THR A 92 -13.96 -14.24 -0.51
N TRP A 93 -12.73 -14.74 -0.65
CA TRP A 93 -11.79 -14.31 -1.69
C TRP A 93 -11.33 -15.46 -2.59
N LEU A 94 -11.34 -15.21 -3.89
CA LEU A 94 -10.80 -16.07 -4.92
C LEU A 94 -9.39 -15.61 -5.29
N SER A 95 -8.42 -16.49 -5.08
CA SER A 95 -7.03 -16.24 -5.47
C SER A 95 -6.88 -16.16 -6.99
N ARG A 96 -6.26 -15.07 -7.48
CA ARG A 96 -5.83 -14.92 -8.88
C ARG A 96 -4.32 -15.12 -9.08
N GLY A 97 -3.60 -15.32 -7.98
CA GLY A 97 -2.16 -15.52 -7.98
C GLY A 97 -1.38 -14.21 -7.92
N GLN A 98 -0.07 -14.32 -8.15
CA GLN A 98 0.83 -13.18 -8.16
C GLN A 98 0.61 -12.32 -9.41
N ASP A 99 0.57 -11.00 -9.21
CA ASP A 99 0.62 -10.03 -10.30
C ASP A 99 2.08 -9.76 -10.70
N ALA A 100 2.32 -9.76 -12.00
CA ALA A 100 3.61 -9.46 -12.61
C ALA A 100 3.43 -8.40 -13.69
N ARG A 101 4.14 -7.28 -13.55
CA ARG A 101 4.02 -6.12 -14.43
C ARG A 101 5.38 -5.69 -14.97
N SER A 102 5.36 -4.87 -16.03
CA SER A 102 6.55 -4.19 -16.56
C SER A 102 6.57 -2.71 -16.15
N CYS A 103 6.28 -2.42 -14.88
CA CYS A 103 6.22 -1.07 -14.32
C CYS A 103 6.52 -1.09 -12.81
N MET A 104 6.15 -0.04 -12.09
CA MET A 104 6.16 0.04 -10.63
C MET A 104 4.75 0.29 -10.10
N LEU A 105 4.45 -0.23 -8.92
CA LEU A 105 3.25 0.09 -8.16
C LEU A 105 3.63 0.95 -6.95
N LEU A 106 2.91 2.05 -6.77
CA LEU A 106 3.01 2.96 -5.65
C LEU A 106 1.62 3.16 -5.05
N ALA A 107 1.51 3.06 -3.72
CA ALA A 107 0.35 3.54 -2.99
C ALA A 107 0.66 4.89 -2.33
N LEU A 108 -0.25 5.85 -2.49
CA LEU A 108 -0.22 7.13 -1.81
C LEU A 108 -1.45 7.26 -0.91
N GLY A 109 -1.21 7.48 0.38
CA GLY A 109 -2.26 7.88 1.31
C GLY A 109 -2.78 9.27 0.97
N LEU A 110 -4.06 9.49 1.18
CA LEU A 110 -4.71 10.79 0.95
C LEU A 110 -4.85 11.60 2.23
N ARG A 111 -4.55 11.03 3.40
CA ARG A 111 -4.55 11.75 4.67
C ARG A 111 -3.25 12.53 4.85
N GLU A 112 -3.32 13.75 5.36
CA GLU A 112 -2.11 14.47 5.74
C GLU A 112 -1.46 13.82 6.97
N GLY A 113 -0.34 13.12 6.76
CA GLY A 113 0.31 12.34 7.81
C GLY A 113 -0.57 11.22 8.38
N TYR A 114 -0.32 10.83 9.63
CA TYR A 114 -1.01 9.70 10.29
C TYR A 114 -2.08 10.10 11.32
N ASP A 115 -2.35 11.39 11.52
CA ASP A 115 -3.38 11.86 12.47
C ASP A 115 -4.79 11.58 11.91
N PRO A 116 -5.65 10.77 12.58
CA PRO A 116 -7.01 10.48 12.13
C PRO A 116 -7.90 11.70 11.91
N ALA A 117 -7.60 12.83 12.56
CA ALA A 117 -8.32 14.09 12.42
C ALA A 117 -7.75 15.02 11.32
N ALA A 118 -6.62 14.65 10.70
CA ALA A 118 -6.01 15.44 9.65
C ALA A 118 -6.87 15.49 8.38
N ARG A 119 -6.58 16.50 7.54
CA ARG A 119 -7.22 16.67 6.23
C ARG A 119 -7.06 15.40 5.40
N VAL A 120 -8.16 15.00 4.75
CA VAL A 120 -8.17 13.95 3.74
C VAL A 120 -8.37 14.61 2.37
N HIS A 121 -7.42 14.36 1.47
CA HIS A 121 -7.48 14.78 0.08
C HIS A 121 -8.41 13.88 -0.73
N SER A 122 -8.93 14.37 -1.85
CA SER A 122 -9.67 13.51 -2.77
C SER A 122 -8.73 12.81 -3.76
N PRO A 123 -9.11 11.64 -4.31
CA PRO A 123 -8.38 11.03 -5.41
C PRO A 123 -8.19 11.99 -6.60
N ASP A 124 -9.24 12.77 -6.94
CA ASP A 124 -9.21 13.74 -8.03
C ASP A 124 -8.19 14.86 -7.80
N GLU A 125 -7.98 15.31 -6.56
CA GLU A 125 -6.92 16.29 -6.25
C GLU A 125 -5.54 15.75 -6.62
N VAL A 126 -5.26 14.47 -6.35
CA VAL A 126 -3.97 13.83 -6.69
C VAL A 126 -3.85 13.62 -8.20
N ILE A 127 -4.90 13.10 -8.84
CA ILE A 127 -4.93 12.87 -10.29
C ILE A 127 -4.68 14.18 -11.04
N ASN A 128 -5.38 15.26 -10.66
CA ASN A 128 -5.22 16.57 -11.28
C ASN A 128 -3.82 17.15 -11.08
N ARG A 129 -3.15 16.89 -9.95
CA ARG A 129 -1.75 17.31 -9.73
C ARG A 129 -0.76 16.55 -10.61
N VAL A 130 -1.01 15.28 -10.91
CA VAL A 130 -0.19 14.50 -11.85
C VAL A 130 -0.39 15.05 -13.27
N LEU A 131 -1.65 15.22 -13.69
CA LEU A 131 -1.99 15.71 -15.03
C LEU A 131 -1.51 17.15 -15.27
N SER A 132 -1.57 18.04 -14.28
CA SER A 132 -1.10 19.43 -14.42
C SER A 132 0.41 19.56 -14.62
N LYS A 133 1.18 18.51 -14.29
CA LYS A 133 2.62 18.40 -14.57
C LYS A 133 2.91 17.77 -15.95
N GLY A 134 1.89 17.59 -16.79
CA GLY A 134 2.02 16.99 -18.12
C GLY A 134 2.28 15.48 -18.09
N GLN A 135 2.03 14.82 -16.96
CA GLN A 135 2.22 13.37 -16.81
C GLN A 135 0.92 12.61 -17.04
N VAL A 136 1.06 11.32 -17.37
CA VAL A 136 -0.07 10.40 -17.55
C VAL A 136 -0.42 9.77 -16.22
N TRP A 137 -1.71 9.77 -15.87
CA TRP A 137 -2.22 8.99 -14.74
C TRP A 137 -2.62 7.59 -15.18
N CYS A 138 -2.05 6.57 -14.53
CA CYS A 138 -2.48 5.18 -14.64
C CYS A 138 -2.66 4.61 -13.24
N GLY A 139 -3.91 4.48 -12.79
CA GLY A 139 -4.17 4.17 -11.39
C GLY A 139 -5.65 4.24 -11.03
N TRP A 140 -5.94 3.98 -9.75
CA TRP A 140 -7.31 4.01 -9.23
C TRP A 140 -7.37 4.43 -7.75
N PRO A 141 -8.51 4.98 -7.30
CA PRO A 141 -8.82 5.12 -5.88
C PRO A 141 -8.77 3.78 -5.15
N ALA A 142 -8.22 3.78 -3.94
CA ALA A 142 -8.13 2.59 -3.12
C ALA A 142 -8.27 2.91 -1.64
N GLU A 143 -8.54 1.88 -0.84
CA GLU A 143 -8.32 1.92 0.61
C GLU A 143 -7.00 1.22 0.91
N LEU A 144 -6.15 1.90 1.66
CA LEU A 144 -4.86 1.38 2.09
C LEU A 144 -5.03 0.80 3.48
N ILE A 145 -4.81 -0.51 3.60
CA ILE A 145 -5.02 -1.25 4.83
C ILE A 145 -3.69 -1.88 5.23
N SER A 146 -3.29 -1.70 6.49
CA SER A 146 -2.07 -2.26 7.04
C SER A 146 -2.36 -2.84 8.42
N ALA A 147 -2.29 -4.16 8.53
CA ALA A 147 -2.42 -4.89 9.80
C ALA A 147 -1.06 -5.40 10.27
N ARG A 148 -0.78 -5.23 11.56
CA ARG A 148 0.46 -5.67 12.20
C ARG A 148 0.11 -6.48 13.44
N PRO A 149 0.49 -7.77 13.53
CA PRO A 149 0.20 -8.57 14.71
C PRO A 149 0.92 -7.99 15.92
N GLN A 150 0.28 -8.03 17.08
CA GLN A 150 0.87 -7.61 18.36
C GLN A 150 1.14 -8.84 19.24
N PRO A 151 2.22 -8.84 20.04
CA PRO A 151 2.56 -9.99 20.89
C PRO A 151 1.43 -10.44 21.83
N ASP A 152 0.73 -9.48 22.44
CA ASP A 152 -0.23 -9.74 23.52
C ASP A 152 -1.60 -9.07 23.28
N GLY A 153 -2.02 -8.94 22.01
CA GLY A 153 -3.24 -8.20 21.71
C GLY A 153 -3.75 -8.35 20.29
N PRO A 154 -4.84 -7.63 19.95
CA PRO A 154 -5.34 -7.57 18.59
C PRO A 154 -4.27 -6.95 17.67
N ALA A 155 -4.33 -7.29 16.39
CA ALA A 155 -3.49 -6.65 15.40
C ALA A 155 -3.68 -5.12 15.45
N GLN A 156 -2.58 -4.38 15.39
CA GLN A 156 -2.62 -2.95 15.16
C GLN A 156 -2.99 -2.72 13.70
N VAL A 157 -4.07 -1.98 13.48
CA VAL A 157 -4.60 -1.71 12.15
C VAL A 157 -4.48 -0.24 11.83
N TYR A 158 -3.95 0.04 10.64
CA TYR A 158 -4.00 1.34 10.01
C TYR A 158 -4.82 1.24 8.72
N HIS A 159 -5.76 2.17 8.55
CA HIS A 159 -6.63 2.26 7.40
C HIS A 159 -6.80 3.72 6.99
N GLU A 160 -6.60 4.02 5.71
CA GLU A 160 -6.88 5.32 5.13
C GLU A 160 -7.33 5.22 3.66
N PRO A 161 -8.07 6.22 3.16
CA PRO A 161 -8.26 6.37 1.72
C PRO A 161 -6.94 6.72 1.02
N GLY A 162 -6.79 6.23 -0.20
CA GLY A 162 -5.55 6.29 -0.97
C GLY A 162 -5.79 6.31 -2.47
N VAL A 163 -4.68 6.34 -3.20
CA VAL A 163 -4.64 6.02 -4.64
C VAL A 163 -3.51 5.05 -4.93
N LEU A 164 -3.74 4.15 -5.88
CA LEU A 164 -2.69 3.33 -6.48
C LEU A 164 -2.27 3.95 -7.81
N ALA A 165 -0.97 4.03 -8.03
CA ALA A 165 -0.38 4.46 -9.29
C ALA A 165 0.52 3.35 -9.86
N PHE A 166 0.26 2.99 -11.12
CA PHE A 166 1.17 2.21 -11.95
C PHE A 166 2.00 3.20 -12.76
N THR A 167 3.31 3.11 -12.59
CA THR A 167 4.20 4.20 -12.99
C THR A 167 5.55 3.68 -13.45
N ASP A 168 6.30 4.53 -14.15
CA ASP A 168 7.69 4.29 -14.53
C ASP A 168 8.63 5.16 -13.67
N PHE A 169 9.94 5.01 -13.91
CA PHE A 169 10.95 5.75 -13.16
C PHE A 169 10.88 7.26 -13.37
N ASP A 170 10.46 7.71 -14.55
CA ASP A 170 10.47 9.12 -14.94
C ASP A 170 9.38 9.92 -14.21
N GLN A 171 8.30 9.25 -13.82
CA GLN A 171 7.22 9.83 -13.03
C GLN A 171 7.50 9.89 -11.52
N MET A 172 8.48 9.13 -11.01
CA MET A 172 8.74 9.04 -9.56
C MET A 172 9.05 10.36 -8.86
N PRO A 173 9.86 11.29 -9.42
CA PRO A 173 10.08 12.60 -8.80
C PRO A 173 8.78 13.37 -8.59
N THR A 174 7.84 13.30 -9.53
CA THR A 174 6.54 13.96 -9.43
C THR A 174 5.68 13.33 -8.34
N LEU A 175 5.57 12.00 -8.32
CA LEU A 175 4.77 11.29 -7.33
C LEU A 175 5.34 11.46 -5.91
N ALA A 176 6.66 11.47 -5.75
CA ALA A 176 7.30 11.74 -4.47
C ALA A 176 7.11 13.20 -4.01
N ALA A 177 7.13 14.17 -4.93
CA ALA A 177 6.78 15.56 -4.60
C ALA A 177 5.32 15.68 -4.16
N ILE A 178 4.39 15.01 -4.85
CA ILE A 178 2.98 14.98 -4.43
C ILE A 178 2.84 14.34 -3.05
N ALA A 179 3.47 13.20 -2.80
CA ALA A 179 3.48 12.58 -1.48
C ALA A 179 3.98 13.54 -0.39
N HIS A 180 5.02 14.32 -0.68
CA HIS A 180 5.54 15.33 0.23
C HIS A 180 4.53 16.45 0.51
N ASP A 181 3.85 16.95 -0.52
CA ASP A 181 2.80 17.98 -0.38
C ASP A 181 1.60 17.48 0.42
N LEU A 182 1.28 16.18 0.29
CA LEU A 182 0.29 15.47 1.11
C LEU A 182 0.83 15.12 2.51
N ARG A 183 2.05 15.56 2.85
CA ARG A 183 2.72 15.32 4.14
C ARG A 183 2.84 13.84 4.52
N GLN A 184 2.87 12.95 3.55
CA GLN A 184 3.00 11.51 3.78
C GLN A 184 4.33 11.21 4.46
N ASP A 185 4.34 10.57 5.62
CA ASP A 185 5.60 10.26 6.29
C ASP A 185 6.37 9.13 5.60
N ARG A 186 5.65 8.26 4.89
CA ARG A 186 6.17 7.06 4.25
C ARG A 186 5.31 6.63 3.07
N PHE A 187 5.95 6.05 2.05
CA PHE A 187 5.29 5.28 1.01
C PHE A 187 6.17 4.09 0.58
N VAL A 188 5.60 3.15 -0.18
CA VAL A 188 6.27 1.93 -0.62
C VAL A 188 6.17 1.81 -2.13
N ILE A 189 7.28 1.46 -2.77
CA ILE A 189 7.34 1.16 -4.20
C ILE A 189 7.56 -0.34 -4.37
N HIS A 190 6.73 -0.98 -5.18
CA HIS A 190 6.90 -2.34 -5.68
C HIS A 190 7.42 -2.25 -7.11
N ASN A 191 8.70 -2.53 -7.33
CA ASN A 191 9.38 -2.24 -8.59
C ASN A 191 9.72 -3.52 -9.35
N TRP A 192 8.83 -3.95 -10.24
CA TRP A 192 9.05 -5.16 -11.04
C TRP A 192 10.22 -5.01 -12.03
N LEU A 193 10.55 -3.78 -12.46
CA LEU A 193 11.68 -3.52 -13.37
C LEU A 193 13.05 -3.83 -12.74
N THR A 194 13.17 -3.65 -11.42
CA THR A 194 14.42 -3.93 -10.69
C THR A 194 14.33 -5.16 -9.80
N GLY A 195 13.13 -5.67 -9.54
CA GLY A 195 12.90 -6.78 -8.63
C GLY A 195 13.07 -6.38 -7.15
N TRP A 196 12.77 -5.13 -6.78
CA TRP A 196 12.90 -4.65 -5.41
C TRP A 196 11.59 -4.08 -4.88
N THR A 197 11.36 -4.27 -3.59
CA THR A 197 10.35 -3.52 -2.84
C THR A 197 11.05 -2.54 -1.89
N THR A 198 10.75 -1.25 -2.01
CA THR A 198 11.44 -0.19 -1.26
C THR A 198 10.46 0.69 -0.50
N ALA A 199 10.64 0.78 0.81
CA ALA A 199 9.95 1.75 1.64
C ALA A 199 10.77 3.04 1.74
N PHE A 200 10.13 4.17 1.47
CA PHE A 200 10.68 5.51 1.57
C PHE A 200 10.10 6.22 2.79
N ARG A 201 10.86 7.11 3.40
CA ARG A 201 10.38 7.96 4.50
C ARG A 201 10.82 9.40 4.32
N ARG A 202 10.05 10.34 4.88
CA ARG A 202 10.52 11.72 5.02
C ARG A 202 11.75 11.75 5.94
N PRO A 203 12.75 12.58 5.62
CA PRO A 203 13.83 12.90 6.56
C PRO A 203 13.21 13.44 7.85
N ALA A 204 13.81 13.12 8.99
CA ALA A 204 13.47 13.84 10.21
C ALA A 204 13.77 15.32 9.97
N GLY A 205 12.81 16.20 10.24
CA GLY A 205 13.05 17.64 10.16
C GLY A 205 14.18 18.05 11.13
N PRO A 206 14.78 19.23 10.97
CA PRO A 206 15.84 19.73 11.84
C PRO A 206 15.42 19.92 13.33
N HIS A 207 14.17 19.62 13.69
CA HIS A 207 13.62 19.82 15.03
C HIS A 207 13.05 18.53 15.69
N GLY A 208 13.40 17.34 15.19
CA GLY A 208 12.94 16.07 15.77
C GLY A 208 13.84 15.54 16.88
N THR A 209 13.67 16.06 18.11
CA THR A 209 13.94 15.34 19.37
C THR A 209 12.70 14.59 19.80
#